data_AF-A0A3D3K5V3-F1
#
_entry.id   AF-A0A3D3K5V3-F1
#
_cell.length_a   1.000
_cell.length_b   1.000
_cell.length_c   1.000
_cell.angle_alpha   90.00
_cell.angle_beta   90.00
_cell.angle_gamma   90.00
#
_symmetry.space_group_name_H-M   'P 1'
#
loop_
_entity.id
_entity.type
_entity.pdbx_description
1 polymer ?
#
loop_
_entity_poly.entity_id
_entity_poly.type
_entity_poly.pdbx_seq_one_letter_code
_entity_poly.pdbx_strand_id
1 'polypeptide(L)'
;MDYARISIIKRDGKREAFSLDKIVGAITKAYRAGGIDNERQTIDRIAEDIAASIATEEISVEQIQDMVEERLMQHNPSIAKRYIIYREWRNVERDRRSQIKGVMDGIVTVERNDINLSNANMSSHTPAGQMMTFASEITKDYALKYLVGVRHGRAHRDG
;
A
#
# COMPACT_ATOMS: atom_id res chain seq x y z
N MET A 1 -28.86 8.52 4.44
CA MET A 1 -28.57 8.68 3.00
C MET A 1 -28.52 7.31 2.37
N ASP A 2 -28.95 7.17 1.12
CA ASP A 2 -28.76 5.91 0.38
C ASP A 2 -27.34 5.89 -0.21
N TYR A 3 -26.42 5.21 0.47
CA TYR A 3 -25.04 5.08 0.02
C TYR A 3 -24.86 4.03 -1.09
N ALA A 4 -25.93 3.33 -1.49
CA ALA A 4 -25.87 2.22 -2.44
C ALA A 4 -25.40 2.63 -3.85
N ARG A 5 -25.48 3.92 -4.19
CA ARG A 5 -25.02 4.45 -5.48
C ARG A 5 -23.53 4.81 -5.51
N ILE A 6 -22.86 4.84 -4.36
CA ILE A 6 -21.45 5.24 -4.27
C ILE A 6 -20.55 4.01 -4.51
N SER A 7 -19.70 4.11 -5.51
CA SER A 7 -18.68 3.13 -5.87
C SER A 7 -17.28 3.63 -5.50
N ILE A 8 -16.54 2.81 -4.77
CA ILE A 8 -15.14 3.05 -4.40
C ILE A 8 -14.23 2.41 -5.44
N ILE A 9 -13.34 3.21 -6.04
CA ILE A 9 -12.23 2.73 -6.86
C ILE A 9 -11.06 2.38 -5.93
N LYS A 10 -10.73 1.10 -5.85
CA LYS A 10 -9.53 0.62 -5.16
C LYS A 10 -8.26 0.93 -5.97
N ARG A 11 -7.12 0.84 -5.31
CA ARG A 11 -5.79 1.06 -5.91
C ARG A 11 -5.47 0.11 -7.05
N ASP A 12 -6.04 -1.09 -7.05
CA ASP A 12 -5.92 -2.08 -8.13
C ASP A 12 -6.94 -1.84 -9.27
N GLY A 13 -7.67 -0.72 -9.23
CA GLY A 13 -8.70 -0.36 -10.20
C GLY A 13 -10.05 -1.06 -9.98
N LYS A 14 -10.16 -1.98 -9.02
CA LYS A 14 -11.43 -2.67 -8.75
C LYS A 14 -12.45 -1.73 -8.12
N ARG A 15 -13.72 -1.93 -8.48
CA ARG A 15 -14.86 -1.24 -7.92
C ARG A 15 -15.42 -2.01 -6.73
N GLU A 16 -15.76 -1.31 -5.66
CA GLU A 16 -16.40 -1.87 -4.48
C GLU A 16 -17.50 -0.93 -3.99
N ALA A 17 -18.62 -1.47 -3.50
CA ALA A 17 -19.68 -0.66 -2.92
C ALA A 17 -19.18 0.10 -1.67
N PHE A 18 -19.60 1.35 -1.52
CA PHE A 18 -19.32 2.12 -0.33
C PHE A 18 -19.89 1.46 0.92
N SER A 19 -19.12 1.49 2.01
CA SER A 19 -19.54 0.98 3.31
C SER A 19 -19.04 1.92 4.40
N LEU A 20 -20.00 2.52 5.12
CA LEU A 20 -19.73 3.41 6.25
C LEU A 20 -18.92 2.69 7.35
N ASP A 21 -19.23 1.42 7.60
CA ASP A 21 -18.54 0.58 8.60
C ASP A 21 -17.04 0.48 8.36
N LYS A 22 -16.59 0.54 7.09
CA LYS A 22 -15.16 0.53 6.77
C LYS A 22 -14.46 1.81 7.23
N ILE A 23 -15.13 2.96 7.12
CA ILE A 23 -14.61 4.25 7.61
C ILE A 23 -14.60 4.25 9.13
N VAL A 24 -15.71 3.86 9.77
CA VAL A 24 -15.80 3.70 11.23
C VAL A 24 -14.67 2.80 11.75
N GLY A 25 -14.45 1.66 11.10
CA GLY A 25 -13.38 0.72 11.46
C GLY A 25 -11.97 1.30 11.28
N ALA A 26 -11.74 2.11 10.24
CA ALA A 26 -10.45 2.76 10.01
C ALA A 26 -10.16 3.83 11.07
N ILE A 27 -11.14 4.69 11.36
CA ILE A 27 -11.04 5.74 12.39
C ILE A 27 -10.89 5.11 13.78
N THR A 28 -11.67 4.06 14.09
CA THR A 28 -11.56 3.33 15.36
C THR A 28 -10.14 2.81 15.59
N LYS A 29 -9.50 2.24 14.57
CA LYS A 29 -8.10 1.78 14.67
C LYS A 29 -7.14 2.94 14.97
N ALA A 30 -7.38 4.13 14.40
CA ALA A 30 -6.59 5.32 14.68
C ALA A 30 -6.71 5.75 16.15
N TYR A 31 -7.94 5.84 16.67
CA TYR A 31 -8.21 6.19 18.06
C TYR A 31 -7.61 5.17 19.04
N ARG A 32 -7.77 3.87 18.76
CA ARG A 32 -7.14 2.80 19.54
C ARG A 32 -5.62 2.89 19.56
N ALA A 33 -5.00 3.17 18.41
CA ALA A 33 -3.56 3.39 18.32
C ALA A 33 -3.09 4.64 19.09
N GLY A 34 -4.00 5.56 19.40
CA GLY A 34 -3.79 6.69 20.31
C GLY A 34 -4.10 6.41 21.77
N GLY A 35 -4.57 5.20 22.13
CA GLY A 35 -4.95 4.83 23.49
C GLY A 35 -6.35 5.31 23.91
N ILE A 36 -7.25 5.58 22.95
CA ILE A 36 -8.60 6.07 23.22
C ILE A 36 -9.62 5.03 22.75
N ASP A 37 -10.37 4.45 23.70
CA ASP A 37 -11.31 3.36 23.43
C ASP A 37 -12.80 3.73 23.54
N ASN A 38 -13.13 4.91 24.10
CA ASN A 38 -14.51 5.31 24.43
C ASN A 38 -15.07 6.50 23.61
N GLU A 39 -14.60 6.68 22.37
CA GLU A 39 -15.01 7.81 21.51
C GLU A 39 -15.97 7.39 20.38
N ARG A 40 -16.79 6.35 20.61
CA ARG A 40 -17.64 5.77 19.54
C ARG A 40 -18.56 6.80 18.88
N GLN A 41 -19.20 7.66 19.67
CA GLN A 41 -20.09 8.71 19.14
C GLN A 41 -19.34 9.71 18.25
N THR A 42 -18.12 10.10 18.63
CA THR A 42 -17.29 10.99 17.84
C THR A 42 -16.83 10.32 16.55
N ILE A 43 -16.44 9.04 16.62
CA ILE A 43 -16.03 8.25 15.45
C ILE A 43 -17.18 8.12 14.46
N ASP A 44 -18.38 7.77 14.93
CA ASP A 44 -19.56 7.61 14.09
C ASP A 44 -19.94 8.94 13.42
N ARG A 45 -19.91 10.06 14.17
CA ARG A 45 -20.14 11.41 13.61
C ARG A 45 -19.12 11.76 12.52
N ILE A 46 -17.83 11.53 12.75
CA ILE A 46 -16.79 11.80 11.75
C ILE A 46 -17.04 10.97 10.49
N ALA A 47 -17.41 9.69 10.64
CA ALA A 47 -17.68 8.81 9.51
C ALA A 47 -18.91 9.27 8.71
N GLU A 48 -20.00 9.64 9.38
CA GLU A 48 -21.21 10.18 8.77
C GLU A 48 -20.93 11.48 8.02
N ASP A 49 -20.15 12.36 8.62
CA ASP A 49 -19.70 13.63 8.03
C ASP A 49 -18.88 13.43 6.76
N ILE A 50 -17.96 12.47 6.77
CA ILE A 50 -17.18 12.09 5.58
C ILE A 50 -18.13 11.59 4.50
N ALA A 51 -19.02 10.66 4.85
CA ALA A 51 -19.98 10.08 3.91
C ALA A 51 -20.91 11.15 3.31
N ALA A 52 -21.34 12.14 4.10
CA ALA A 52 -22.17 13.25 3.65
C ALA A 52 -21.42 14.22 2.72
N SER A 53 -20.10 14.34 2.86
CA SER A 53 -19.27 15.17 1.96
C SER A 53 -18.92 14.50 0.63
N ILE A 54 -19.28 13.23 0.42
CA ILE A 54 -19.10 12.55 -0.87
C ILE A 54 -20.20 13.03 -1.82
N ALA A 55 -19.83 13.91 -2.76
CA ALA A 55 -20.75 14.48 -3.75
C ALA A 55 -20.81 13.68 -5.07
N THR A 56 -19.95 12.68 -5.25
CA THR A 56 -19.82 11.91 -6.49
C THR A 56 -20.27 10.45 -6.32
N GLU A 57 -20.79 9.84 -7.39
CA GLU A 57 -21.14 8.41 -7.40
C GLU A 57 -19.89 7.51 -7.49
N GLU A 58 -18.74 8.06 -7.90
CA GLU A 58 -17.48 7.34 -7.97
C GLU A 58 -16.39 8.13 -7.23
N ILE A 59 -15.66 7.45 -6.34
CA ILE A 59 -14.60 8.05 -5.52
C ILE A 59 -13.46 7.05 -5.32
N SER A 60 -12.21 7.51 -5.33
CA SER A 60 -11.07 6.65 -5.04
C SER A 60 -10.90 6.39 -3.55
N VAL A 61 -10.28 5.25 -3.20
CA VAL A 61 -9.92 4.97 -1.81
C VAL A 61 -8.95 6.01 -1.23
N GLU A 62 -8.11 6.65 -2.06
CA GLU A 62 -7.20 7.71 -1.63
C GLU A 62 -7.96 8.97 -1.23
N GLN A 63 -8.94 9.39 -2.04
CA GLN A 63 -9.77 10.55 -1.71
C GLN A 63 -10.52 10.35 -0.39
N ILE A 64 -11.06 9.15 -0.14
CA ILE A 64 -11.68 8.84 1.16
C ILE A 64 -10.65 8.94 2.29
N GLN A 65 -9.42 8.48 2.07
CA GLN A 65 -8.37 8.58 3.08
C GLN A 65 -7.97 10.03 3.35
N ASP A 66 -7.89 10.87 2.34
CA ASP A 66 -7.60 12.30 2.48
C ASP A 66 -8.72 13.02 3.28
N MET A 67 -9.98 12.67 3.00
CA MET A 67 -11.13 13.17 3.77
C MET A 67 -11.07 12.73 5.24
N VAL A 68 -10.67 11.47 5.51
CA VAL A 68 -10.46 10.99 6.88
C VAL A 68 -9.37 11.79 7.58
N GLU A 69 -8.26 12.07 6.91
CA GLU A 69 -7.16 12.87 7.47
C GLU A 69 -7.57 14.29 7.80
N GLU A 70 -8.28 14.94 6.88
CA GLU A 70 -8.78 16.31 7.06
C GLU A 70 -9.72 16.39 8.27
N ARG A 71 -10.71 15.48 8.36
CA ARG A 71 -11.62 15.48 9.51
C ARG A 71 -10.90 15.11 10.81
N LEU A 72 -10.01 14.12 10.80
CA LEU A 72 -9.22 13.81 11.98
C LEU A 72 -8.35 15.00 12.41
N MET A 73 -7.80 15.78 11.48
CA MET A 73 -7.02 16.98 11.81
C MET A 73 -7.87 18.04 12.52
N GLN A 74 -9.12 18.21 12.10
CA GLN A 74 -10.06 19.15 12.72
C GLN A 74 -10.49 18.71 14.13
N HIS A 75 -10.68 17.39 14.34
CA HIS A 75 -11.16 16.85 15.61
C HIS A 75 -10.04 16.54 16.63
N ASN A 76 -8.97 15.89 16.19
CA ASN A 76 -7.85 15.49 17.03
C ASN A 76 -6.54 15.34 16.23
N PRO A 77 -5.72 16.41 16.16
CA PRO A 77 -4.45 16.43 15.44
C PRO A 77 -3.48 15.29 15.81
N SER A 78 -3.49 14.84 17.07
CA SER A 78 -2.62 13.75 17.54
C SER A 78 -3.01 12.40 16.91
N ILE A 79 -4.32 12.12 16.84
CA ILE A 79 -4.85 10.93 16.18
C ILE A 79 -4.65 11.01 14.66
N ALA A 80 -4.88 12.18 14.07
CA ALA A 80 -4.64 12.42 12.65
C ALA A 80 -3.19 12.10 12.24
N LYS A 81 -2.22 12.62 13.00
CA LYS A 81 -0.79 12.33 12.76
C LYS A 81 -0.48 10.84 12.79
N ARG A 82 -1.05 10.10 13.75
CA ARG A 82 -0.87 8.63 13.84
C ARG A 82 -1.47 7.93 12.64
N TYR A 83 -2.66 8.34 12.21
CA TYR A 83 -3.32 7.80 11.02
C TYR A 83 -2.49 8.03 9.75
N ILE A 84 -1.99 9.26 9.54
CA ILE A 84 -1.14 9.63 8.39
C ILE A 84 0.13 8.78 8.35
N ILE A 85 0.84 8.68 9.48
CA ILE A 85 2.08 7.88 9.57
C ILE A 85 1.78 6.40 9.26
N TYR A 86 0.68 5.87 9.79
CA TYR A 86 0.30 4.48 9.53
C TYR A 86 -0.11 4.25 8.06
N ARG A 87 -0.85 5.19 7.45
CA ARG A 87 -1.20 5.17 6.02
C ARG A 87 0.07 5.12 5.16
N GLU A 88 1.03 6.00 5.45
CA GLU A 88 2.28 6.09 4.71
C GLU A 88 3.13 4.83 4.86
N TRP A 89 3.26 4.31 6.09
CA TRP A 89 3.93 3.04 6.31
C TRP A 89 3.30 1.89 5.50
N ARG A 90 1.96 1.82 5.45
CA ARG A 90 1.23 0.84 4.63
C ARG A 90 1.36 1.07 3.13
N ASN A 91 1.55 2.31 2.68
CA ASN A 91 1.85 2.62 1.27
C ASN A 91 3.22 2.05 0.90
N VAL A 92 4.26 2.39 1.68
CA VAL A 92 5.63 1.89 1.48
C VAL A 92 5.69 0.36 1.49
N GLU A 93 4.99 -0.29 2.44
CA GLU A 93 4.94 -1.76 2.50
C GLU A 93 4.29 -2.38 1.24
N ARG A 94 3.23 -1.75 0.72
CA ARG A 94 2.58 -2.19 -0.51
C ARG A 94 3.44 -1.96 -1.74
N ASP A 95 4.07 -0.80 -1.87
CA ASP A 95 4.95 -0.49 -2.99
C ASP A 95 6.13 -1.45 -3.03
N ARG A 96 6.70 -1.77 -1.87
CA ARG A 96 7.72 -2.81 -1.76
C ARG A 96 7.20 -4.16 -2.25
N ARG A 97 6.00 -4.56 -1.83
CA ARG A 97 5.40 -5.82 -2.27
C ARG A 97 5.16 -5.85 -3.78
N SER A 98 4.70 -4.74 -4.36
CA SER A 98 4.50 -4.57 -5.80
C SER A 98 5.81 -4.59 -6.58
N GLN A 99 6.86 -3.93 -6.09
CA GLN A 99 8.20 -3.96 -6.70
C GLN A 99 8.78 -5.37 -6.70
N ILE A 100 8.76 -6.07 -5.55
CA ILE A 100 9.23 -7.46 -5.46
C ILE A 100 8.46 -8.35 -6.42
N LYS A 101 7.12 -8.21 -6.48
CA LYS A 101 6.29 -8.93 -7.44
C LYS A 101 6.68 -8.62 -8.90
N GLY A 102 6.93 -7.35 -9.23
CA GLY A 102 7.35 -6.95 -10.58
C GLY A 102 8.69 -7.53 -10.99
N VAL A 103 9.68 -7.55 -10.09
CA VAL A 103 10.97 -8.22 -10.31
C VAL A 103 10.75 -9.72 -10.55
N MET A 104 9.92 -10.35 -9.73
CA MET A 104 9.61 -11.77 -9.87
C MET A 104 8.90 -12.09 -11.19
N ASP A 105 7.86 -11.33 -11.54
CA ASP A 105 7.11 -11.47 -12.78
C ASP A 105 8.03 -11.24 -14.00
N GLY A 106 8.98 -10.29 -13.92
CA GLY A 106 9.97 -10.04 -14.97
C GLY A 106 10.88 -11.24 -15.21
N ILE A 107 11.41 -11.84 -14.15
CA ILE A 107 12.26 -13.04 -14.24
C ILE A 107 11.50 -14.22 -14.87
N VAL A 108 10.22 -14.40 -14.53
CA VAL A 108 9.37 -15.45 -15.13
C VAL A 108 8.97 -15.12 -16.57
N THR A 109 8.70 -13.86 -16.90
CA THR A 109 8.20 -13.46 -18.24
C THR A 109 9.30 -13.50 -19.30
N VAL A 110 10.55 -13.21 -18.93
CA VAL A 110 11.72 -13.37 -19.83
C VAL A 110 11.78 -14.80 -20.42
N GLU A 111 11.29 -15.82 -19.70
CA GLU A 111 11.24 -17.21 -20.20
C GLU A 111 10.37 -17.42 -21.45
N ARG A 112 9.31 -16.63 -21.67
CA ARG A 112 8.39 -16.87 -22.79
C ARG A 112 8.96 -16.48 -24.15
N ASN A 113 9.97 -15.60 -24.19
CA ASN A 113 10.52 -15.04 -25.43
C ASN A 113 11.83 -15.72 -25.89
N ASP A 114 12.53 -16.44 -25.01
CA ASP A 114 13.87 -17.00 -25.28
C ASP A 114 13.84 -18.50 -25.65
N ILE A 115 13.16 -18.83 -26.76
CA ILE A 115 13.00 -20.23 -27.24
C ILE A 115 14.27 -20.83 -27.90
N ASN A 116 15.43 -20.16 -27.85
CA ASN A 116 16.58 -20.46 -28.72
C ASN A 116 17.94 -20.71 -28.02
N LEU A 117 17.98 -21.10 -26.74
CA LEU A 117 19.25 -21.34 -26.03
C LEU A 117 19.37 -22.77 -25.47
N SER A 118 19.81 -23.68 -26.33
CA SER A 118 19.99 -25.13 -26.07
C SER A 118 21.20 -25.49 -25.19
N ASN A 119 21.99 -24.55 -24.67
CA ASN A 119 23.24 -24.88 -23.97
C ASN A 119 23.61 -23.90 -22.84
N ALA A 120 23.05 -24.05 -21.63
CA ALA A 120 23.51 -23.32 -20.46
C ALA A 120 23.45 -24.18 -19.18
N ASN A 121 24.59 -24.76 -18.78
CA ASN A 121 24.79 -25.52 -17.54
C ASN A 121 24.87 -24.64 -16.26
N MET A 122 24.45 -23.39 -16.34
CA MET A 122 24.14 -22.47 -15.23
C MET A 122 23.04 -21.52 -15.72
N SER A 123 21.99 -22.09 -16.30
CA SER A 123 20.89 -21.30 -16.80
C SER A 123 20.12 -20.67 -15.64
N SER A 124 20.03 -19.34 -15.65
CA SER A 124 19.01 -18.57 -14.92
C SER A 124 17.56 -19.04 -15.22
N HIS A 125 17.43 -19.93 -16.22
CA HIS A 125 16.22 -20.55 -16.75
C HIS A 125 15.81 -21.87 -16.07
N THR A 126 16.61 -22.43 -15.15
CA THR A 126 16.14 -23.55 -14.31
C THR A 126 15.37 -23.01 -13.11
N PRO A 127 14.40 -23.73 -12.53
CA PRO A 127 13.77 -23.31 -11.28
C PRO A 127 14.78 -23.00 -10.16
N ALA A 128 15.91 -23.73 -10.14
CA ALA A 128 17.03 -23.45 -9.24
C ALA A 128 17.74 -22.11 -9.58
N GLY A 129 18.00 -21.83 -10.86
CA GLY A 129 18.56 -20.55 -11.34
C GLY A 129 17.62 -19.35 -11.13
N GLN A 130 16.30 -19.55 -11.26
CA GLN A 130 15.29 -18.55 -10.93
C GLN A 130 15.30 -18.24 -9.43
N MET A 131 15.34 -19.28 -8.58
CA MET A 131 15.49 -19.09 -7.14
C MET A 131 16.77 -18.35 -6.77
N MET A 132 17.89 -18.62 -7.45
CA MET A 132 19.13 -17.85 -7.25
C MET A 132 18.98 -16.38 -7.67
N THR A 133 18.29 -16.11 -8.78
CA THR A 133 18.02 -14.74 -9.25
C THR A 133 17.10 -14.00 -8.27
N PHE A 134 16.05 -14.65 -7.76
CA PHE A 134 15.19 -14.09 -6.71
C PHE A 134 15.97 -13.80 -5.43
N ALA A 135 16.79 -14.75 -4.97
CA ALA A 135 17.61 -14.57 -3.78
C ALA A 135 18.58 -13.40 -3.96
N SER A 136 19.21 -13.26 -5.12
CA SER A 136 20.11 -12.15 -5.44
C SER A 136 19.40 -10.79 -5.36
N GLU A 137 18.26 -10.63 -6.02
CA GLU A 137 17.51 -9.36 -6.04
C GLU A 137 16.98 -8.98 -4.64
N ILE A 138 16.48 -9.95 -3.87
CA ILE A 138 16.04 -9.72 -2.48
C ILE A 138 17.23 -9.35 -1.59
N THR A 139 18.37 -10.03 -1.74
CA THR A 139 19.58 -9.78 -0.95
C THR A 139 20.14 -8.40 -1.25
N LYS A 140 20.08 -7.95 -2.50
CA LYS A 140 20.51 -6.61 -2.93
C LYS A 140 19.67 -5.51 -2.25
N ASP A 141 18.33 -5.64 -2.25
CA ASP A 141 17.44 -4.70 -1.53
C ASP A 141 17.76 -4.65 -0.03
N TYR A 142 17.94 -5.82 0.59
CA TYR A 142 18.28 -5.91 2.00
C TYR A 142 19.64 -5.27 2.31
N ALA A 143 20.66 -5.58 1.52
CA ALA A 143 22.00 -5.03 1.70
C ALA A 143 21.97 -3.50 1.60
N LEU A 144 21.42 -2.93 0.54
CA LEU A 144 21.36 -1.48 0.30
C LEU A 144 20.63 -0.72 1.41
N LYS A 145 19.71 -1.39 2.12
CA LYS A 145 18.90 -0.78 3.17
C LYS A 145 19.51 -0.90 4.56
N TYR A 146 20.17 -2.02 4.86
CA TYR A 146 20.56 -2.36 6.23
C TYR A 146 22.06 -2.61 6.41
N LEU A 147 22.78 -2.98 5.35
CA LEU A 147 24.19 -3.38 5.43
C LEU A 147 25.12 -2.33 4.83
N VAL A 148 24.71 -1.64 3.77
CA VAL A 148 25.52 -0.60 3.14
C VAL A 148 25.14 0.78 3.68
N GLY A 149 26.15 1.59 4.01
CA GLY A 149 25.94 2.95 4.50
C GLY A 149 25.19 3.83 3.48
N VAL A 150 24.38 4.78 3.97
CA VAL A 150 23.46 5.62 3.18
C VAL A 150 24.12 6.25 1.94
N ARG A 151 25.37 6.73 2.07
CA ARG A 151 26.14 7.30 0.95
C ARG A 151 26.34 6.33 -0.21
N HIS A 152 26.69 5.08 0.10
CA HIS A 152 27.00 4.05 -0.90
C HIS A 152 25.71 3.48 -1.50
N GLY A 153 24.67 3.34 -0.67
CA GLY A 153 23.35 2.91 -1.14
C GLY A 153 22.65 3.94 -2.04
N ARG A 154 22.95 5.23 -1.90
CA ARG A 154 22.50 6.26 -2.87
C ARG A 154 23.30 6.18 -4.16
N ALA A 155 24.63 6.20 -4.10
CA ALA A 155 25.47 6.08 -5.29
C ALA A 155 25.10 4.86 -6.16
N HIS A 156 24.85 3.69 -5.55
CA HIS A 156 24.39 2.50 -6.26
C HIS A 156 23.04 2.65 -6.95
N ARG A 157 22.12 3.45 -6.38
CA ARG A 157 20.79 3.70 -6.98
C ARG A 157 20.83 4.75 -8.08
N ASP A 158 21.74 5.71 -7.98
CA ASP A 158 21.82 6.85 -8.89
C ASP A 158 22.64 6.56 -10.16
N GLY A 159 23.36 5.42 -10.19
CA GLY A 159 24.13 4.94 -11.36
C GLY A 159 25.61 5.26 -11.25
#